data_AF-A0AAY5KKS7-F1
#
_entry.id   AF-A0AAY5KKS7-F1
#
_cell.length_a   1.000
_cell.length_b   1.000
_cell.length_c   1.000
_cell.angle_alpha   90.00
_cell.angle_beta   90.00
_cell.angle_gamma   90.00
#
_symmetry.space_group_name_H-M   'P 1'
#
loop_
_entity.id
_entity.type
_entity.pdbx_description
1 polymer ?
#
loop_
_entity_poly.entity_id
_entity_poly.type
_entity_poly.pdbx_seq_one_letter_code
_entity_poly.pdbx_strand_id
1 'polypeptide(L)'
;MPRSGRPSKFTPRADRKMLKEVSKTPKMSSRDLQQALATVDVKVHASTIRKRLHKFNLHRRCARRKPLLSKRNTKARLKFARENIDKEQNFWNNVLWTDESKIELFEHQNRGHVWRTPNTAFQENNLIPTVKHGDGSVMVWGCFAAAGPGQLTIIVLEQHVIHHEFYSVS
;
A
#
# COMPACT_ATOMS: atom_id res chain seq x y z
N MET A 1 23.51 -8.77 44.76
CA MET A 1 22.21 -8.33 44.21
C MET A 1 22.44 -7.40 43.04
N PRO A 2 21.77 -7.57 41.88
CA PRO A 2 21.82 -6.57 40.82
C PRO A 2 21.20 -5.25 41.31
N ARG A 3 21.81 -4.11 40.96
CA ARG A 3 21.31 -2.78 41.34
C ARG A 3 19.98 -2.49 40.63
N SER A 4 18.99 -1.98 41.36
CA SER A 4 17.75 -1.50 40.73
C SER A 4 18.04 -0.26 39.89
N GLY A 5 17.72 -0.33 38.60
CA GLY A 5 17.88 0.82 37.69
C GLY A 5 16.87 1.94 37.97
N ARG A 6 17.04 3.05 37.24
CA ARG A 6 16.11 4.20 37.29
C ARG A 6 14.68 3.75 36.95
N PRO A 7 13.66 4.16 37.75
CA PRO A 7 12.27 3.88 37.44
C PRO A 7 11.86 4.38 36.06
N SER A 8 11.08 3.56 35.34
CA SER A 8 10.54 3.91 34.03
C SER A 8 9.53 5.06 34.14
N LYS A 9 9.62 6.04 33.24
CA LYS A 9 8.56 7.06 33.07
C LYS A 9 7.28 6.52 32.43
N PHE A 10 7.33 5.34 31.82
CA PHE A 10 6.15 4.68 31.27
C PHE A 10 5.41 3.93 32.38
N THR A 11 4.21 4.41 32.69
CA THR A 11 3.24 3.71 33.52
C THR A 11 2.44 2.70 32.69
N PRO A 12 1.81 1.68 33.30
CA PRO A 12 0.93 0.75 32.58
C PRO A 12 -0.18 1.46 31.79
N ARG A 13 -0.70 2.58 32.33
CA ARG A 13 -1.69 3.42 31.65
C ARG A 13 -1.13 4.08 30.39
N ALA A 14 0.11 4.55 30.44
CA ALA A 14 0.79 5.17 29.30
C ALA A 14 1.08 4.16 28.20
N ASP A 15 1.54 2.95 28.56
CA ASP A 15 1.76 1.88 27.60
C ASP A 15 0.45 1.48 26.90
N ARG A 16 -0.62 1.25 27.67
CA ARG A 16 -1.93 0.92 27.11
C ARG A 16 -2.44 1.99 26.16
N LYS A 17 -2.26 3.27 26.50
CA LYS A 17 -2.63 4.36 25.59
C LYS A 17 -1.80 4.35 24.33
N MET A 18 -0.47 4.29 24.45
CA MET A 18 0.45 4.25 23.32
C MET A 18 0.11 3.10 22.35
N LEU A 19 -0.10 1.90 22.87
CA LEU A 19 -0.44 0.72 22.07
C LEU A 19 -1.81 0.86 21.40
N LYS A 20 -2.80 1.43 22.10
CA LYS A 20 -4.13 1.72 21.53
C LYS A 20 -4.05 2.72 20.38
N GLU A 21 -3.29 3.79 20.54
CA GLU A 21 -3.09 4.79 19.49
C GLU A 21 -2.41 4.19 18.26
N VAL A 22 -1.33 3.42 18.45
CA VAL A 22 -0.64 2.75 17.35
C VAL A 22 -1.54 1.72 16.65
N SER A 23 -2.34 0.97 17.41
CA SER A 23 -3.26 -0.01 16.83
C SER A 23 -4.38 0.65 16.01
N LYS A 24 -4.86 1.83 16.43
CA LYS A 24 -5.90 2.58 15.72
C LYS A 24 -5.33 3.26 14.47
N THR A 25 -4.16 3.87 14.60
CA THR A 25 -3.54 4.66 13.54
C THR A 25 -2.05 4.30 13.41
N PRO A 26 -1.72 3.18 12.75
CA PRO A 26 -0.34 2.70 12.68
C PRO A 26 0.59 3.64 11.89
N LYS A 27 0.04 4.57 11.11
CA LYS A 27 0.77 5.55 10.28
C LYS A 27 1.32 6.74 11.07
N MET A 28 0.95 6.88 12.34
CA MET A 28 1.30 8.04 13.15
C MET A 28 2.80 8.17 13.42
N SER A 29 3.26 9.41 13.52
CA SER A 29 4.65 9.72 13.81
C SER A 29 4.97 9.52 15.30
N SER A 30 6.25 9.42 15.63
CA SER A 30 6.67 9.41 17.04
C SER A 30 6.37 10.73 17.77
N ARG A 31 6.23 11.85 17.04
CA ARG A 31 5.85 13.15 17.61
C ARG A 31 4.35 13.16 17.95
N ASP A 32 3.52 12.58 17.11
CA ASP A 32 2.07 12.45 17.36
C ASP A 32 1.84 11.58 18.61
N LEU A 33 2.60 10.50 18.75
CA LEU A 33 2.59 9.67 19.96
C LEU A 33 3.08 10.42 21.20
N GLN A 34 4.06 11.31 21.06
CA GLN A 34 4.52 12.16 22.16
C GLN A 34 3.41 13.11 22.61
N GLN A 35 2.70 13.74 21.68
CA GLN A 35 1.52 14.58 21.96
C GLN A 35 0.43 13.77 22.68
N ALA A 36 0.12 12.56 22.19
CA ALA A 36 -0.88 11.69 22.77
C ALA A 36 -0.52 11.25 24.20
N LEU A 37 0.76 11.06 24.49
CA LEU A 37 1.25 10.69 25.83
C LEU A 37 1.27 11.87 26.82
N ALA A 38 1.45 13.10 26.33
CA ALA A 38 1.44 14.29 27.17
C ALA A 38 0.09 14.48 27.90
N THR A 39 -1.02 14.05 27.30
CA THR A 39 -2.36 14.08 27.93
C THR A 39 -2.55 13.09 29.09
N VAL A 40 -1.60 12.18 29.32
CA VAL A 40 -1.54 11.30 30.50
C VAL A 40 -0.35 11.67 31.39
N ASP A 41 0.11 12.92 31.27
CA ASP A 41 1.26 13.50 31.98
C ASP A 41 2.59 12.74 31.78
N VAL A 42 2.72 12.03 30.65
CA VAL A 42 3.98 11.36 30.29
C VAL A 42 4.76 12.20 29.29
N LYS A 43 5.74 12.95 29.80
CA LYS A 43 6.67 13.77 29.01
C LYS A 43 7.96 12.99 28.73
N VAL A 44 8.05 12.42 27.53
CA VAL A 44 9.20 11.65 27.05
C VAL A 44 9.59 12.06 25.64
N HIS A 45 10.88 11.94 25.30
CA HIS A 45 11.36 12.20 23.96
C HIS A 45 10.95 11.08 22.99
N ALA A 46 10.80 11.43 21.70
CA ALA A 46 10.42 10.49 20.64
C ALA A 46 11.31 9.24 20.58
N SER A 47 12.62 9.35 20.82
CA SER A 47 13.54 8.19 20.84
C SER A 47 13.19 7.17 21.92
N THR A 48 12.75 7.62 23.10
CA THR A 48 12.29 6.76 24.20
C THR A 48 11.01 6.03 23.81
N ILE A 49 10.08 6.70 23.13
CA ILE A 49 8.86 6.08 22.59
C ILE A 49 9.22 4.96 21.62
N ARG A 50 10.14 5.20 20.67
CA ARG A 50 10.56 4.15 19.71
C ARG A 50 11.18 2.94 20.41
N LYS A 51 12.07 3.18 21.40
CA LYS A 51 12.66 2.10 22.22
C LYS A 51 11.57 1.33 22.97
N ARG A 52 10.56 2.02 23.50
CA ARG A 52 9.43 1.36 24.19
C ARG A 52 8.58 0.53 23.23
N LEU A 53 8.27 1.04 22.04
CA LEU A 53 7.56 0.31 21.00
C LEU A 53 8.31 -0.95 20.54
N HIS A 54 9.63 -0.88 20.41
CA HIS A 54 10.44 -2.06 20.08
C HIS A 54 10.33 -3.17 21.13
N LYS A 55 10.16 -2.83 22.42
CA LYS A 55 9.90 -3.83 23.48
C LYS A 55 8.56 -4.54 23.30
N PHE A 56 7.61 -3.92 22.61
CA PHE A 56 6.33 -4.52 22.22
C PHE A 56 6.35 -5.09 20.79
N ASN A 57 7.53 -5.33 20.22
CA ASN A 57 7.72 -5.87 18.87
C ASN A 57 7.10 -5.00 17.75
N LEU A 58 6.91 -3.71 18.01
CA LEU A 58 6.38 -2.75 17.04
C LEU A 58 7.54 -1.99 16.41
N HIS A 59 7.66 -2.11 15.09
CA HIS A 59 8.73 -1.49 14.33
C HIS A 59 8.18 -0.54 13.27
N ARG A 60 8.87 0.58 13.08
CA ARG A 60 8.61 1.47 11.96
C ARG A 60 9.14 0.83 10.68
N ARG A 61 8.27 0.66 9.69
CA ARG A 61 8.57 0.06 8.39
C ARG A 61 7.90 0.87 7.28
N CYS A 62 8.48 0.84 6.09
CA CYS A 62 7.81 1.36 4.91
C CYS A 62 6.51 0.58 4.68
N ALA A 63 5.40 1.30 4.50
CA ALA A 63 4.12 0.69 4.21
C ALA A 63 4.07 0.21 2.76
N ARG A 64 3.38 -0.92 2.51
CA ARG A 64 3.19 -1.41 1.14
C ARG A 64 2.09 -0.60 0.47
N ARG A 65 2.33 -0.18 -0.77
CA ARG A 65 1.36 0.48 -1.64
C ARG A 65 0.55 -0.59 -2.37
N LYS A 66 -0.76 -0.61 -2.18
CA LYS A 66 -1.67 -1.57 -2.82
C LYS A 66 -3.01 -0.91 -3.14
N PRO A 67 -3.69 -1.29 -4.24
CA PRO A 67 -5.06 -0.88 -4.47
C PRO A 67 -5.96 -1.47 -3.37
N LEU A 68 -6.91 -0.68 -2.90
CA LEU A 68 -7.95 -1.20 -2.01
C LEU A 68 -8.90 -2.07 -2.83
N LEU A 69 -9.06 -3.32 -2.40
CA LEU A 69 -9.97 -4.26 -3.04
C LEU A 69 -11.23 -4.38 -2.20
N SER A 70 -12.39 -4.20 -2.83
CA SER A 70 -13.66 -4.52 -2.20
C SER A 70 -13.76 -6.01 -1.89
N LYS A 71 -14.56 -6.40 -0.89
CA LYS A 71 -14.82 -7.81 -0.58
C LYS A 71 -15.34 -8.59 -1.80
N ARG A 72 -16.15 -7.94 -2.65
CA ARG A 72 -16.64 -8.50 -3.92
C ARG A 72 -15.48 -8.80 -4.86
N ASN A 73 -14.59 -7.83 -5.09
CA ASN A 73 -13.46 -7.99 -6.00
C ASN A 73 -12.47 -9.04 -5.47
N THR A 74 -12.23 -9.09 -4.16
CA THR A 74 -11.39 -10.13 -3.55
C THR A 74 -11.95 -11.54 -3.81
N LYS A 75 -13.26 -11.73 -3.65
CA LYS A 75 -13.91 -13.02 -3.95
C LYS A 75 -13.84 -13.36 -5.44
N ALA A 76 -14.12 -12.41 -6.32
CA ALA A 76 -14.06 -12.61 -7.76
C ALA A 76 -12.66 -12.99 -8.23
N ARG A 77 -11.62 -12.30 -7.72
CA ARG A 77 -10.22 -12.61 -8.01
C ARG A 77 -9.81 -13.99 -7.52
N LEU A 78 -10.25 -14.38 -6.32
CA LEU A 78 -9.96 -15.71 -5.78
C LEU A 78 -10.66 -16.81 -6.59
N LYS A 79 -11.92 -16.60 -6.99
CA LYS A 79 -12.67 -17.50 -7.86
C LYS A 79 -11.94 -17.68 -9.20
N PHE A 80 -11.62 -16.57 -9.87
CA PHE A 80 -10.86 -16.58 -11.12
C PHE A 80 -9.52 -17.33 -10.98
N ALA A 81 -8.75 -17.07 -9.93
CA ALA A 81 -7.48 -17.75 -9.70
C ALA A 81 -7.65 -19.27 -9.55
N ARG A 82 -8.66 -19.71 -8.80
CA ARG A 82 -8.95 -21.15 -8.61
C ARG A 82 -9.40 -21.83 -9.90
N GLU A 83 -10.25 -21.16 -10.69
CA GLU A 83 -10.76 -21.72 -11.95
C GLU A 83 -9.69 -21.83 -13.04
N ASN A 84 -8.61 -21.06 -12.92
CA ASN A 84 -7.58 -20.97 -13.94
C ASN A 84 -6.20 -21.51 -13.51
N ILE A 85 -6.04 -21.98 -12.27
CA ILE A 85 -4.73 -22.44 -11.75
C ILE A 85 -4.20 -23.67 -12.50
N ASP A 86 -5.09 -24.57 -12.91
CA ASP A 86 -4.74 -25.83 -13.59
C ASP A 86 -4.79 -25.72 -15.12
N LYS A 87 -4.91 -24.50 -15.67
CA LYS A 87 -4.90 -24.29 -17.12
C LYS A 87 -3.52 -24.60 -17.68
N GLU A 88 -3.50 -25.38 -18.77
CA GLU A 88 -2.27 -25.72 -19.46
C GLU A 88 -1.53 -24.48 -19.99
N GLN A 89 -0.21 -24.57 -20.10
CA GLN A 89 0.61 -23.50 -20.62
C GLN A 89 0.17 -23.07 -22.03
N ASN A 90 -0.28 -24.01 -22.87
CA ASN A 90 -0.77 -23.69 -24.21
C ASN A 90 -2.00 -22.78 -24.19
N PHE A 91 -2.89 -22.91 -23.19
CA PHE A 91 -3.99 -21.96 -23.02
C PHE A 91 -3.46 -20.55 -22.81
N TRP A 92 -2.52 -20.37 -21.89
CA TRP A 92 -1.92 -19.06 -21.59
C TRP A 92 -1.10 -18.48 -22.75
N ASN A 93 -0.46 -19.33 -23.55
CA ASN A 93 0.31 -18.89 -24.72
C ASN A 93 -0.57 -18.24 -25.79
N ASN A 94 -1.85 -18.62 -25.85
CA ASN A 94 -2.82 -18.12 -26.82
C ASN A 94 -3.69 -16.96 -26.29
N VAL A 95 -3.41 -16.46 -25.07
CA VAL A 95 -4.12 -15.30 -24.51
C VAL A 95 -3.45 -14.01 -24.99
N LEU A 96 -4.22 -13.15 -25.66
CA LEU A 96 -3.86 -11.75 -25.91
C LEU A 96 -4.30 -10.90 -24.72
N TRP A 97 -3.32 -10.37 -23.99
CA TRP A 97 -3.55 -9.45 -22.88
C TRP A 97 -3.62 -8.03 -23.41
N THR A 98 -4.60 -7.25 -22.96
CA THR A 98 -4.76 -5.84 -23.32
C THR A 98 -4.96 -5.02 -22.04
N ASP A 99 -4.33 -3.87 -21.93
CA ASP A 99 -4.58 -2.95 -20.81
C ASP A 99 -4.30 -1.51 -21.22
N GLU A 100 -4.87 -0.58 -20.44
CA GLU A 100 -4.55 0.84 -20.51
C GLU A 100 -3.66 1.20 -19.32
N SER A 101 -2.51 1.82 -19.59
CA SER A 101 -1.60 2.28 -18.56
C SER A 101 -1.38 3.79 -18.64
N LYS A 102 -1.32 4.40 -17.47
CA LYS A 102 -0.94 5.81 -17.30
C LYS A 102 0.52 5.84 -16.89
N ILE A 103 1.36 6.45 -17.72
CA ILE A 103 2.77 6.71 -17.45
C ILE A 103 2.87 8.13 -16.89
N GLU A 104 3.21 8.24 -15.61
CA GLU A 104 3.39 9.52 -14.94
C GLU A 104 4.79 10.06 -15.21
N LEU A 105 4.91 11.34 -15.57
CA LEU A 105 6.19 11.99 -15.89
C LEU A 105 7.01 12.31 -14.64
N PHE A 106 6.34 12.45 -13.48
CA PHE A 106 6.97 12.74 -12.20
C PHE A 106 6.73 11.61 -11.20
N GLU A 107 7.78 11.26 -10.46
CA GLU A 107 7.76 10.13 -9.52
C GLU A 107 7.16 10.56 -8.16
N HIS A 108 6.09 9.88 -7.71
CA HIS A 108 5.49 10.14 -6.39
C HIS A 108 6.36 9.64 -5.23
N GLN A 109 7.29 10.48 -4.76
CA GLN A 109 8.27 10.19 -3.70
C GLN A 109 7.73 10.01 -2.28
N ASN A 110 6.41 9.97 -2.05
CA ASN A 110 5.89 9.95 -0.68
C ASN A 110 5.81 8.53 -0.08
N ARG A 111 6.94 7.98 0.35
CA ARG A 111 7.01 6.68 1.04
C ARG A 111 6.52 6.82 2.50
N GLY A 112 5.24 6.54 2.74
CA GLY A 112 4.71 6.52 4.09
C GLY A 112 5.23 5.34 4.93
N HIS A 113 5.25 5.54 6.25
CA HIS A 113 5.73 4.54 7.21
C HIS A 113 4.59 4.12 8.15
N VAL A 114 4.66 2.88 8.63
CA VAL A 114 3.72 2.31 9.61
C VAL A 114 4.48 1.65 10.75
N TRP A 115 3.92 1.73 11.95
CA TRP A 115 4.29 0.91 13.09
C TRP A 115 3.56 -0.42 12.99
N ARG A 116 4.31 -1.51 12.84
CA ARG A 116 3.73 -2.85 12.73
C ARG A 116 4.64 -3.92 13.30
N THR A 117 4.04 -5.05 13.63
CA THR A 117 4.76 -6.27 13.98
C THR A 117 5.32 -6.96 12.72
N PRO A 118 6.23 -7.93 12.88
CA PRO A 118 6.63 -8.81 11.79
C PRO A 118 5.41 -9.50 11.13
N ASN A 119 5.52 -9.84 9.85
CA ASN A 119 4.50 -10.58 9.07
C ASN A 119 3.12 -9.94 8.90
N THR A 120 2.91 -8.70 9.36
CA THR A 120 1.63 -7.97 9.18
C THR A 120 1.64 -6.96 8.03
N ALA A 121 2.56 -7.11 7.07
CA ALA A 121 2.80 -6.14 5.99
C ALA A 121 1.58 -5.91 5.07
N PHE A 122 0.74 -6.94 4.92
CA PHE A 122 -0.42 -6.94 4.01
C PHE A 122 -1.76 -6.75 4.72
N GLN A 123 -1.74 -6.49 6.04
CA GLN A 123 -2.96 -6.10 6.75
C GLN A 123 -3.40 -4.72 6.28
N GLU A 124 -4.71 -4.54 6.07
CA GLU A 124 -5.30 -3.34 5.47
C GLU A 124 -4.85 -2.04 6.16
N ASN A 125 -4.80 -2.04 7.49
CA ASN A 125 -4.38 -0.88 8.28
C ASN A 125 -2.91 -0.48 8.03
N ASN A 126 -2.07 -1.42 7.59
CA ASN A 126 -0.64 -1.22 7.32
C ASN A 126 -0.35 -0.87 5.86
N LEU A 127 -1.38 -0.80 5.00
CA LEU A 127 -1.26 -0.46 3.60
C LEU A 127 -1.44 1.04 3.37
N ILE A 128 -0.78 1.54 2.33
CA ILE A 128 -1.09 2.85 1.73
C ILE A 128 -1.91 2.58 0.48
N PRO A 129 -3.16 3.08 0.42
CA PRO A 129 -3.95 2.96 -0.80
C PRO A 129 -3.23 3.71 -1.92
N THR A 130 -3.12 3.05 -3.08
CA THR A 130 -2.63 3.71 -4.30
C THR A 130 -3.79 4.37 -5.01
N VAL A 131 -3.70 5.68 -5.17
CA VAL A 131 -4.55 6.47 -6.06
C VAL A 131 -3.63 7.14 -7.08
N LYS A 132 -3.93 7.03 -8.38
CA LYS A 132 -3.16 7.69 -9.44
C LYS A 132 -3.70 9.12 -9.59
N HIS A 133 -3.01 10.13 -9.06
CA HIS A 133 -3.38 11.56 -9.23
C HIS A 133 -2.42 12.25 -10.19
N GLY A 134 -2.97 13.15 -11.01
CA GLY A 134 -2.33 13.72 -12.19
C GLY A 134 -1.51 14.97 -11.92
N ASP A 135 -0.21 14.86 -12.23
CA ASP A 135 0.66 15.95 -12.65
C ASP A 135 1.43 15.41 -13.86
N GLY A 136 0.98 15.73 -15.09
CA GLY A 136 1.62 15.30 -16.33
C GLY A 136 1.70 13.77 -16.55
N SER A 137 0.91 13.24 -17.47
CA SER A 137 0.97 11.81 -17.78
C SER A 137 0.57 11.50 -19.22
N VAL A 138 1.18 10.46 -19.77
CA VAL A 138 0.77 9.89 -21.05
C VAL A 138 -0.08 8.65 -20.77
N MET A 139 -1.26 8.57 -21.36
CA MET A 139 -2.07 7.36 -21.36
C MET A 139 -1.69 6.54 -22.58
N VAL A 140 -1.45 5.25 -22.40
CA VAL A 140 -1.17 4.31 -23.48
C VAL A 140 -2.12 3.13 -23.37
N TRP A 141 -2.64 2.69 -24.51
CA TRP A 141 -3.22 1.36 -24.67
C TRP A 141 -2.16 0.45 -25.26
N GLY A 142 -2.09 -0.79 -24.80
CA GLY A 142 -1.24 -1.78 -25.44
C GLY A 142 -1.74 -3.19 -25.26
N CYS A 143 -1.21 -4.08 -26.09
CA CYS A 143 -1.46 -5.51 -25.98
C CYS A 143 -0.17 -6.33 -26.05
N PHE A 144 -0.19 -7.54 -25.50
CA PHE A 144 0.90 -8.50 -25.61
C PHE A 144 0.39 -9.93 -25.45
N ALA A 145 1.14 -10.89 -25.98
CA ALA A 145 0.91 -12.32 -25.80
C ALA A 145 2.23 -13.00 -25.38
N ALA A 146 2.21 -14.33 -25.18
CA ALA A 146 3.44 -15.07 -24.86
C ALA A 146 4.52 -14.96 -25.95
N ALA A 147 4.12 -14.71 -27.19
CA ALA A 147 5.02 -14.51 -28.33
C ALA A 147 5.73 -13.13 -28.32
N GLY A 148 5.24 -12.16 -27.55
CA GLY A 148 5.84 -10.83 -27.47
C GLY A 148 4.82 -9.68 -27.38
N PRO A 149 5.33 -8.43 -27.39
CA PRO A 149 4.50 -7.24 -27.42
C PRO A 149 3.75 -7.12 -28.74
N GLY A 150 2.48 -6.69 -28.66
CA GLY A 150 1.67 -6.28 -29.80
C GLY A 150 1.70 -4.77 -29.99
N GLN A 151 0.59 -4.21 -30.47
CA GLN A 151 0.46 -2.78 -30.71
C GLN A 151 0.50 -1.99 -29.39
N LEU A 152 1.16 -0.83 -29.44
CA LEU A 152 1.16 0.18 -28.39
C LEU A 152 0.68 1.50 -29.01
N THR A 153 -0.30 2.16 -28.39
CA THR A 153 -0.90 3.37 -28.92
C THR A 153 -1.08 4.39 -27.80
N ILE A 154 -0.64 5.62 -28.05
CA ILE A 154 -0.88 6.74 -27.13
C ILE A 154 -2.35 7.12 -27.25
N ILE A 155 -3.06 7.09 -26.13
CA ILE A 155 -4.42 7.62 -26.05
C ILE A 155 -4.27 9.12 -25.81
N VAL A 156 -4.51 9.92 -26.86
CA VAL A 156 -4.63 11.37 -26.70
C VAL A 156 -6.00 11.63 -26.10
N LEU A 157 -6.02 12.04 -24.82
CA LEU A 157 -7.23 12.56 -24.20
C LEU A 157 -7.45 13.98 -24.75
N GLU A 158 -7.88 14.10 -26.01
CA GLU A 158 -8.47 15.35 -26.47
C GLU A 158 -9.74 15.58 -25.64
N GLN A 159 -9.79 16.71 -24.94
CA GLN A 159 -11.04 17.18 -24.38
C GLN A 159 -11.96 17.49 -25.56
N HIS A 160 -12.83 16.52 -25.90
CA HIS A 160 -13.92 16.51 -26.87
C HIS A 160 -13.76 15.58 -28.09
N VAL A 161 -14.75 14.69 -28.21
CA VAL A 161 -15.18 13.85 -29.35
C VAL A 161 -14.46 12.51 -29.57
N ILE A 162 -15.17 11.43 -29.21
CA ILE A 162 -14.90 10.06 -29.65
C ILE A 162 -15.42 9.91 -31.08
N HIS A 163 -14.52 9.78 -32.06
CA HIS A 163 -14.82 9.09 -33.31
C HIS A 163 -13.98 7.80 -33.35
N HIS A 164 -14.63 6.67 -33.06
CA HIS A 164 -14.09 5.35 -33.38
C HIS A 164 -14.59 4.98 -34.78
N GLU A 165 -13.75 5.12 -35.80
CA GLU A 165 -13.91 4.35 -37.03
C GLU A 165 -13.21 2.99 -36.87
N PHE A 166 -14.02 1.94 -36.74
CA PHE A 166 -13.56 0.56 -36.85
C PHE A 166 -13.45 0.23 -38.34
N TYR A 167 -12.24 0.09 -38.87
CA TYR A 167 -12.04 -0.58 -40.17
C TYR A 167 -12.12 -2.10 -39.94
N SER A 168 -13.26 -2.68 -40.34
CA SER A 168 -13.40 -4.12 -40.56
C SER A 168 -12.70 -4.47 -41.86
N VAL A 169 -11.70 -5.35 -41.80
CA VAL A 169 -11.17 -6.03 -42.98
C VAL A 169 -12.02 -7.27 -43.22
N SER A 170 -12.69 -7.33 -44.36
CA SER A 170 -13.14 -8.55 -45.02
C SER A 170 -12.48 -8.63 -46.38
#